data_AF-A0A3M7R715-F1
#
_entry.id   AF-A0A3M7R715-F1
#
_cell.length_a   1.000
_cell.length_b   1.000
_cell.length_c   1.000
_cell.angle_alpha   90.00
_cell.angle_beta   90.00
_cell.angle_gamma   90.00
#
_symmetry.space_group_name_H-M   'P 1'
#
loop_
_entity.id
_entity.type
_entity.pdbx_description
1 polymer ?
#
loop_
_entity_poly.entity_id
_entity_poly.type
_entity_poly.pdbx_seq_one_letter_code
_entity_poly.pdbx_strand_id
1 'polypeptide(L)'
;MSTSLNLIQGYNSGSEEEEHEQKSELKSDQTIPIKPELSLVSTISVNSAPVKEQDEHEYIEPHKELMFNPKYEEMWTPALGPDNPRISDFHKAQKNTLNGYVEPAIVNDFQFENQRQTFNSYGYAYDPSFDANQIVGDVDQAVQNKRALAGYV
;
A
#
# COMPACT_ATOMS: atom_id res chain seq x y z
N MET A 1 11.82 25.87 47.77
CA MET A 1 11.84 25.75 49.24
C MET A 1 12.58 24.48 49.59
N SER A 2 13.50 24.62 50.56
CA SER A 2 14.35 23.58 51.12
C SER A 2 13.57 22.49 51.87
N THR A 3 14.08 21.26 51.84
CA THR A 3 14.20 20.27 52.95
C THR A 3 14.83 18.99 52.31
N SER A 4 16.08 18.56 52.43
CA SER A 4 17.02 18.36 53.56
C SER A 4 16.46 17.53 54.71
N LEU A 5 16.73 16.21 54.73
CA LEU A 5 16.96 15.35 55.91
C LEU A 5 17.68 14.07 55.45
N ASN A 6 18.96 13.87 55.81
CA ASN A 6 19.44 12.96 56.89
C ASN A 6 19.90 11.61 56.29
N LEU A 7 21.03 10.99 56.63
CA LEU A 7 21.96 11.15 57.76
C LEU A 7 23.25 10.38 57.41
N ILE A 8 24.40 11.05 57.32
CA ILE A 8 25.70 10.39 57.46
C ILE A 8 26.00 10.39 58.95
N GLN A 9 25.69 9.29 59.62
CA GLN A 9 26.18 8.99 60.97
C GLN A 9 26.61 7.53 61.00
N GLY A 10 27.88 7.32 61.34
CA GLY A 10 28.41 5.98 61.54
C GLY A 10 29.92 5.83 61.38
N TYR A 11 30.70 6.90 61.49
CA TYR A 11 32.10 6.75 61.94
C TYR A 11 32.06 6.24 63.38
N ASN A 12 32.15 4.93 63.58
CA ASN A 12 32.64 4.38 64.84
C ASN A 12 34.10 4.01 64.64
N SER A 13 34.95 4.78 65.30
CA SER A 13 36.39 4.66 65.36
C SER A 13 36.78 3.65 66.44
N GLY A 14 37.79 2.81 66.14
CA GLY A 14 38.73 2.28 67.14
C GLY A 14 38.54 0.83 67.57
N SER A 15 39.31 -0.08 66.99
CA SER A 15 40.38 -0.80 67.70
C SER A 15 41.15 -1.64 66.68
N GLU A 16 42.46 -1.45 66.62
CA GLU A 16 43.40 -2.35 65.95
C GLU A 16 43.31 -3.73 66.58
N GLU A 17 43.21 -4.77 65.75
CA GLU A 17 43.76 -6.11 66.01
C GLU A 17 43.84 -6.84 64.65
N GLU A 18 45.04 -7.32 64.35
CA GLU A 18 45.43 -7.98 63.11
C GLU A 18 44.69 -9.33 62.94
N GLU A 19 44.40 -9.73 61.70
CA GLU A 19 44.90 -10.97 61.09
C GLU A 19 44.19 -11.35 59.77
N HIS A 20 45.05 -11.56 58.77
CA HIS A 20 44.98 -12.46 57.61
C HIS A 20 43.92 -12.32 56.50
N GLU A 21 44.44 -11.84 55.36
CA GLU A 21 43.96 -11.96 53.99
C GLU A 21 43.49 -13.37 53.62
N GLN A 22 42.32 -13.44 52.96
CA GLN A 22 42.09 -14.37 51.87
C GLN A 22 41.68 -13.60 50.62
N LYS A 23 42.63 -13.50 49.70
CA LYS A 23 42.51 -12.89 48.39
C LYS A 23 41.70 -13.82 47.47
N SER A 24 40.44 -13.50 47.19
CA SER A 24 39.72 -14.08 46.06
C SER A 24 39.67 -13.05 44.93
N GLU A 25 40.54 -13.25 43.94
CA GLU A 25 40.60 -12.48 42.70
C GLU A 25 39.24 -12.49 41.98
N LEU A 26 38.62 -11.32 41.81
CA LEU A 26 37.51 -11.11 40.87
C LEU A 26 38.09 -11.10 39.45
N LYS A 27 38.05 -12.24 38.77
CA LYS A 27 38.16 -12.28 37.31
C LYS A 27 36.85 -11.76 36.74
N SER A 28 36.92 -10.57 36.13
CA SER A 28 35.90 -10.07 35.20
C SER A 28 35.74 -11.04 34.04
N ASP A 29 34.55 -11.04 33.44
CA ASP A 29 34.11 -11.86 32.30
C ASP A 29 33.39 -13.16 32.69
N GLN A 30 32.25 -13.01 33.37
CA GLN A 30 31.16 -13.98 33.24
C GLN A 30 29.92 -13.24 32.75
N THR A 31 29.64 -13.34 31.46
CA THR A 31 28.30 -13.15 30.94
C THR A 31 27.40 -14.18 31.62
N ILE A 32 26.69 -13.76 32.66
CA ILE A 32 25.71 -14.61 33.34
C ILE A 32 24.59 -14.88 32.32
N PRO A 33 24.31 -16.15 31.96
CA PRO A 33 23.19 -16.45 31.09
C PRO A 33 21.91 -16.01 31.79
N ILE A 34 21.24 -15.00 31.23
CA ILE A 34 19.95 -14.54 31.70
C ILE A 34 18.99 -15.73 31.58
N LYS A 35 18.30 -16.07 32.68
CA LYS A 35 17.27 -17.11 32.66
C LYS A 35 16.27 -16.80 31.53
N PRO A 36 15.89 -17.78 30.69
CA PRO A 36 15.11 -17.54 29.49
C PRO A 36 13.78 -16.82 29.77
N GLU A 37 13.20 -17.04 30.96
CA GLU A 37 11.95 -16.41 31.42
C GLU A 37 12.02 -14.90 31.66
N LEU A 38 13.22 -14.34 31.84
CA LEU A 38 13.45 -12.91 32.04
C LEU A 38 14.08 -12.24 30.81
N SER A 39 14.23 -13.00 29.72
CA SER A 39 14.79 -12.46 28.49
C SER A 39 13.72 -11.66 27.74
N LEU A 40 13.88 -10.34 27.68
CA LEU A 40 13.09 -9.47 26.80
C LEU A 40 13.18 -9.91 25.33
N VAL A 41 14.26 -10.62 24.97
CA VAL A 41 14.48 -11.24 23.65
C VAL A 41 13.34 -12.20 23.28
N SER A 42 12.77 -12.96 24.21
CA SER A 42 11.68 -13.90 23.89
C SER A 42 10.33 -13.20 23.64
N THR A 43 10.19 -11.94 24.07
CA THR A 43 8.96 -11.15 23.90
C THR A 43 8.96 -10.27 22.66
N ILE A 44 10.12 -10.11 22.01
CA ILE A 44 10.23 -9.37 20.75
C ILE A 44 9.74 -10.29 19.63
N SER A 45 8.45 -10.21 19.30
CA SER A 45 7.95 -10.77 18.05
C SER A 45 8.44 -9.87 16.91
N VAL A 46 9.40 -10.35 16.13
CA VAL A 46 9.75 -9.71 14.87
C VAL A 46 8.53 -9.83 13.95
N ASN A 47 7.84 -8.71 13.71
CA ASN A 47 6.77 -8.63 12.71
C ASN A 47 7.41 -8.66 11.32
N SER A 48 7.85 -9.85 10.90
CA SER A 48 8.28 -10.07 9.53
C SER A 48 7.08 -9.93 8.61
N ALA A 49 7.22 -9.11 7.55
CA ALA A 49 6.23 -9.05 6.47
C ALA A 49 5.98 -10.46 5.92
N PRO A 50 4.74 -10.78 5.48
CA PRO A 50 4.41 -12.11 4.98
C PRO A 50 5.37 -12.51 3.85
N VAL A 51 5.85 -13.76 3.92
CA VAL A 51 6.66 -14.37 2.86
C VAL A 51 5.79 -14.42 1.60
N LYS A 52 6.21 -13.70 0.56
CA LYS A 52 5.59 -13.76 -0.76
C LYS A 52 6.09 -15.00 -1.49
N GLU A 53 5.19 -15.66 -2.21
CA GLU A 53 5.58 -16.46 -3.37
C GLU A 53 6.34 -15.51 -4.30
N GLN A 54 7.61 -15.80 -4.57
CA GLN A 54 8.39 -15.01 -5.50
C GLN A 54 7.83 -15.31 -6.88
N ASP A 55 6.99 -14.42 -7.39
CA ASP A 55 6.66 -14.41 -8.81
C ASP A 55 7.98 -14.29 -9.58
N GLU A 56 8.35 -15.33 -10.33
CA GLU A 56 9.59 -15.39 -11.13
C GLU A 56 9.54 -14.47 -12.36
N HIS A 57 8.52 -13.61 -12.46
CA HIS A 57 8.33 -12.71 -13.58
C HIS A 57 9.35 -11.59 -13.57
N GLU A 58 9.94 -11.33 -14.74
CA GLU A 58 10.84 -10.20 -14.92
C GLU A 58 10.06 -8.90 -14.73
N TYR A 59 10.48 -8.11 -13.73
CA TYR A 59 9.83 -6.85 -13.42
C TYR A 59 10.14 -5.82 -14.50
N ILE A 60 9.08 -5.36 -15.17
CA ILE A 60 9.16 -4.27 -16.14
C ILE A 60 8.86 -2.97 -15.40
N GLU A 61 9.80 -2.03 -15.47
CA GLU A 61 9.57 -0.69 -14.93
C GLU A 61 8.41 0.00 -15.67
N PRO A 62 7.53 0.73 -14.96
CA PRO A 62 6.37 1.38 -15.55
C PRO A 62 6.78 2.60 -16.40
N HIS A 63 7.16 2.33 -17.65
CA HIS A 63 7.48 3.34 -18.66
C HIS A 63 6.30 3.56 -19.62
N LYS A 64 6.23 4.75 -20.23
CA LYS A 64 5.18 5.09 -21.20
C LYS A 64 5.31 4.31 -22.52
N GLU A 65 6.55 4.01 -22.91
CA GLU A 65 6.87 3.34 -24.18
C GLU A 65 7.79 2.15 -23.90
N LEU A 66 7.49 1.01 -24.53
CA LEU A 66 8.28 -0.21 -24.41
C LEU A 66 8.98 -0.49 -25.74
N MET A 67 10.26 -0.85 -25.69
CA MET A 67 11.10 -1.11 -26.87
C MET A 67 11.09 -2.59 -27.30
N PHE A 68 10.39 -3.44 -26.55
CA PHE A 68 10.24 -4.87 -26.80
C PHE A 68 8.79 -5.28 -26.55
N ASN A 69 8.43 -6.49 -26.97
CA ASN A 69 7.09 -7.04 -26.78
C ASN A 69 7.08 -7.91 -25.50
N PRO A 70 6.63 -7.40 -24.34
CA PRO A 70 6.57 -8.18 -23.11
C PRO A 70 5.47 -9.23 -23.14
N LYS A 71 5.53 -10.20 -22.21
CA LYS A 71 4.40 -11.10 -21.98
C LYS A 71 3.29 -10.40 -21.20
N TYR A 72 2.07 -10.95 -21.29
CA TYR A 72 0.91 -10.45 -20.55
C TYR A 72 1.17 -10.39 -19.04
N GLU A 73 1.64 -11.49 -18.44
CA GLU A 73 1.88 -11.57 -16.99
C GLU A 73 2.88 -10.51 -16.51
N GLU A 74 3.94 -10.26 -17.29
CA GLU A 74 4.99 -9.30 -16.98
C GLU A 74 4.48 -7.84 -17.10
N MET A 75 3.64 -7.53 -18.11
CA MET A 75 3.16 -6.17 -18.34
C MET A 75 1.98 -5.77 -17.43
N TRP A 76 1.12 -6.72 -17.07
CA TRP A 76 -0.05 -6.47 -16.21
C TRP A 76 0.18 -6.85 -14.75
N THR A 77 1.44 -7.02 -14.33
CA THR A 77 1.78 -7.25 -12.92
C THR A 77 1.31 -6.06 -12.05
N PRO A 78 0.54 -6.29 -10.97
CA PRO A 78 0.06 -5.21 -10.11
C PRO A 78 1.19 -4.58 -9.29
N ALA A 79 1.07 -3.27 -9.02
CA ALA A 79 1.98 -2.58 -8.13
C ALA A 79 1.87 -3.13 -6.69
N LEU A 80 3.01 -3.48 -6.11
CA LEU A 80 3.08 -4.11 -4.79
C LEU A 80 3.23 -3.07 -3.67
N GLY A 81 2.36 -3.13 -2.67
CA GLY A 81 2.43 -2.30 -1.46
C GLY A 81 1.11 -1.56 -1.17
N PRO A 82 0.94 -1.01 0.05
CA PRO A 82 -0.23 -0.20 0.36
C PRO A 82 -0.18 1.16 -0.36
N ASP A 83 -1.35 1.64 -0.79
CA ASP A 83 -1.50 2.99 -1.33
C ASP A 83 -1.13 4.05 -0.30
N ASN A 84 -0.56 5.17 -0.76
CA ASN A 84 -0.25 6.29 0.10
C ASN A 84 -1.54 7.01 0.56
N PRO A 85 -1.85 7.03 1.86
CA PRO A 85 -3.12 7.56 2.37
C PRO A 85 -3.23 9.09 2.33
N ARG A 86 -2.12 9.81 2.09
CA ARG A 86 -2.10 11.28 2.07
C ARG A 86 -2.39 11.88 0.68
N ILE A 87 -2.61 11.03 -0.32
CA ILE A 87 -2.89 11.45 -1.69
C ILE A 87 -4.41 11.63 -1.83
N SER A 88 -4.85 12.80 -2.32
CA SER A 88 -6.27 13.01 -2.61
C SER A 88 -6.69 12.27 -3.87
N ASP A 89 -7.98 11.96 -4.01
CA ASP A 89 -8.51 11.22 -5.17
C ASP A 89 -8.16 11.89 -6.51
N PHE A 90 -8.16 13.23 -6.53
CA PHE A 90 -7.75 14.01 -7.70
C PHE A 90 -6.28 13.79 -8.11
N HIS A 91 -5.40 13.50 -7.16
CA HIS A 91 -3.99 13.18 -7.41
C HIS A 91 -3.76 11.68 -7.62
N LYS A 92 -4.69 10.83 -7.16
CA LYS A 92 -4.65 9.39 -7.39
C LYS A 92 -5.00 9.02 -8.84
N ALA A 93 -5.88 9.79 -9.48
CA ALA A 93 -6.28 9.57 -10.87
C ALA A 93 -5.11 9.74 -11.85
N GLN A 94 -4.99 8.81 -12.80
CA GLN A 94 -4.05 8.92 -13.92
C GLN A 94 -4.50 10.05 -14.86
N LYS A 95 -3.65 11.06 -15.05
CA LYS A 95 -3.98 12.25 -15.85
C LYS A 95 -2.79 12.74 -16.65
N ASN A 96 -3.06 13.19 -17.88
CA ASN A 96 -2.11 13.86 -18.77
C ASN A 96 -2.39 15.38 -18.84
N THR A 97 -3.60 15.79 -18.46
CA THR A 97 -4.03 17.20 -18.36
C THR A 97 -4.51 17.48 -16.93
N LEU A 98 -4.79 18.74 -16.59
CA LEU A 98 -5.26 19.10 -15.26
C LEU A 98 -6.50 18.31 -14.83
N ASN A 99 -7.43 18.06 -15.77
CA ASN A 99 -8.75 17.53 -15.47
C ASN A 99 -8.94 16.06 -15.89
N GLY A 100 -7.90 15.39 -16.40
CA GLY A 100 -8.02 13.99 -16.78
C GLY A 100 -7.01 13.55 -17.83
N TYR A 101 -7.29 12.39 -18.42
CA TYR A 101 -6.47 11.79 -19.47
C TYR A 101 -7.10 12.06 -20.84
N VAL A 102 -6.27 12.50 -21.79
CA VAL A 102 -6.69 12.78 -23.16
C VAL A 102 -5.73 12.05 -24.09
N GLU A 103 -6.29 11.18 -24.92
CA GLU A 103 -5.57 10.45 -25.95
C GLU A 103 -6.30 10.57 -27.30
N PRO A 104 -5.56 10.53 -28.42
CA PRO A 104 -6.18 10.46 -29.74
C PRO A 104 -6.92 9.13 -29.92
N ALA A 105 -8.23 9.19 -30.15
CA ALA A 105 -9.04 8.03 -30.50
C ALA A 105 -9.35 8.02 -32.00
N ILE A 106 -9.27 6.85 -32.62
CA ILE A 106 -9.70 6.64 -34.01
C ILE A 106 -11.08 5.99 -33.97
N VAL A 107 -12.11 6.80 -34.18
CA VAL A 107 -13.52 6.36 -34.21
C VAL A 107 -14.10 6.60 -35.60
N ASN A 108 -15.07 5.79 -36.00
CA ASN A 108 -15.77 6.00 -37.28
C ASN A 108 -16.72 7.21 -37.16
N ASP A 109 -16.54 8.20 -38.03
CA ASP A 109 -17.34 9.43 -38.09
C ASP A 109 -18.85 9.15 -38.08
N PHE A 110 -19.31 8.17 -38.87
CA PHE A 110 -20.73 7.83 -38.94
C PHE A 110 -21.25 7.26 -37.62
N GLN A 111 -20.47 6.38 -36.97
CA GLN A 111 -20.88 5.78 -35.71
C GLN A 111 -20.91 6.82 -34.59
N PHE A 112 -19.89 7.67 -34.53
CA PHE A 112 -19.84 8.76 -33.56
C PHE A 112 -21.03 9.71 -33.72
N GLU A 113 -21.29 10.17 -34.94
CA GLU A 113 -22.38 11.10 -35.21
C GLU A 113 -23.76 10.47 -34.97
N ASN A 114 -23.93 9.19 -35.27
CA ASN A 114 -25.15 8.45 -34.96
C ASN A 114 -25.39 8.36 -33.45
N GLN A 115 -24.37 7.98 -32.66
CA GLN A 115 -24.49 7.92 -31.20
C GLN A 115 -24.75 9.31 -30.60
N ARG A 116 -24.07 10.34 -31.10
CA ARG A 116 -24.30 11.73 -30.66
C ARG A 116 -25.73 12.19 -30.91
N GLN A 117 -26.26 11.95 -32.12
CA GLN A 117 -27.64 12.30 -32.46
C GLN A 117 -28.67 11.49 -31.67
N THR A 118 -28.41 10.20 -31.46
CA THR A 118 -29.27 9.32 -30.65
C THR A 118 -29.34 9.82 -29.21
N PHE A 119 -28.21 10.19 -28.62
CA PHE A 119 -28.17 10.76 -27.27
C PHE A 119 -28.93 12.09 -27.19
N ASN A 120 -28.70 13.00 -28.14
CA ASN A 120 -29.37 14.30 -28.16
C ASN A 120 -30.89 14.20 -28.39
N SER A 121 -31.35 13.19 -29.14
CA SER A 121 -32.76 13.04 -29.49
C SER A 121 -33.55 12.20 -28.49
N TYR A 122 -32.94 11.11 -28.01
CA TYR A 122 -33.61 10.10 -27.18
C TYR A 122 -33.06 10.00 -25.75
N GLY A 123 -31.96 10.70 -25.44
CA GLY A 123 -31.37 10.72 -24.10
C GLY A 123 -30.53 9.49 -23.75
N TYR A 124 -30.23 8.60 -24.70
CA TYR A 124 -29.37 7.43 -24.48
C TYR A 124 -28.38 7.19 -25.62
N ALA A 125 -27.25 6.54 -25.32
CA ALA A 125 -26.27 6.07 -26.30
C ALA A 125 -25.44 4.91 -25.74
N TYR A 126 -24.64 4.28 -26.59
CA TYR A 126 -23.62 3.33 -26.13
C TYR A 126 -22.45 4.05 -25.44
N ASP A 127 -21.94 3.46 -24.37
CA ASP A 127 -20.74 3.94 -23.66
C ASP A 127 -19.51 3.87 -24.60
N PRO A 128 -18.80 4.98 -24.85
CA PRO A 128 -17.60 4.98 -25.69
C PRO A 128 -16.34 4.51 -24.96
N SER A 129 -16.42 4.10 -23.68
CA SER A 129 -15.26 3.64 -22.90
C SER A 129 -14.76 2.26 -23.37
N PHE A 130 -13.45 2.03 -23.37
CA PHE A 130 -12.81 0.82 -23.94
C PHE A 130 -13.35 -0.51 -23.39
N ASP A 131 -13.68 -0.56 -22.09
CA ASP A 131 -14.11 -1.78 -21.41
C ASP A 131 -15.63 -1.82 -21.12
N ALA A 132 -16.38 -0.84 -21.61
CA ALA A 132 -17.78 -0.66 -21.24
C ALA A 132 -18.72 -0.99 -22.40
N ASN A 133 -19.42 -2.13 -22.30
CA ASN A 133 -20.48 -2.51 -23.24
C ASN A 133 -21.88 -2.16 -22.71
N GLN A 134 -22.02 -1.01 -22.09
CA GLN A 134 -23.26 -0.56 -21.46
C GLN A 134 -23.91 0.59 -22.22
N ILE A 135 -25.20 0.79 -22.01
CA ILE A 135 -25.92 1.97 -22.49
C ILE A 135 -25.87 3.02 -21.39
N VAL A 136 -25.56 4.25 -21.76
CA VAL A 136 -25.52 5.42 -20.86
C VAL A 136 -26.69 6.35 -21.16
N GLY A 137 -27.21 7.01 -20.12
CA GLY A 137 -28.38 7.90 -20.21
C GLY A 137 -29.67 7.21 -19.79
N ASP A 138 -30.76 7.46 -20.52
CA ASP A 138 -32.08 6.88 -20.24
C ASP A 138 -32.19 5.44 -20.75
N VAL A 139 -31.90 4.49 -19.85
CA VAL A 139 -31.92 3.05 -20.16
C VAL A 139 -33.35 2.55 -20.42
N ASP A 140 -34.37 3.14 -19.80
CA ASP A 140 -35.76 2.71 -19.98
C ASP A 140 -36.25 3.02 -21.39
N GLN A 141 -35.94 4.22 -21.91
CA GLN A 141 -36.21 4.59 -23.31
C GLN A 141 -35.45 3.70 -24.28
N ALA A 142 -34.18 3.37 -23.98
CA ALA A 142 -33.41 2.45 -24.79
C ALA A 142 -34.07 1.06 -24.89
N VAL A 143 -34.56 0.53 -23.77
CA VAL A 143 -35.26 -0.77 -23.75
C VAL A 143 -36.59 -0.71 -24.49
N GLN A 144 -37.35 0.38 -24.34
CA GLN A 144 -38.63 0.58 -25.03
C GLN A 144 -38.45 0.64 -26.56
N ASN A 145 -37.51 1.45 -27.05
CA ASN A 145 -37.21 1.57 -28.47
C ASN A 145 -36.63 0.29 -29.08
N LYS A 146 -35.84 -0.45 -28.30
CA LYS A 146 -35.30 -1.76 -28.71
C LYS A 146 -36.38 -2.85 -28.70
N ARG A 147 -37.34 -2.81 -27.76
CA ARG A 147 -38.53 -3.68 -27.75
C ARG A 147 -39.48 -3.37 -28.92
N ALA A 148 -39.60 -2.12 -29.34
CA ALA A 148 -40.42 -1.74 -30.50
C ALA A 148 -39.93 -2.37 -31.82
N LEU A 149 -38.62 -2.66 -31.94
CA LEU A 149 -38.02 -3.38 -33.08
C LEU A 149 -38.08 -4.91 -32.94
N ALA A 150 -38.17 -5.45 -31.73
CA ALA A 150 -38.27 -6.89 -31.47
C ALA A 150 -39.69 -7.46 -31.63
N GLY A 151 -40.69 -6.60 -31.86
CA GLY A 151 -42.08 -6.99 -32.16
C GLY A 151 -42.36 -7.26 -33.64
N TYR A 152 -41.33 -7.29 -34.48
CA TYR A 152 -41.44 -7.57 -35.92
C TYR A 152 -40.53 -8.76 -36.28
N VAL A 153 -40.81 -9.91 -35.68
CA VAL A 153 -40.41 -11.24 -36.15
C VAL A 153 -41.62 -12.17 -36.05
#